data_AF-A0AAP2GT26-F1
#
_entry.id   AF-A0AAP2GT26-F1
#
_cell.length_a   1.000
_cell.length_b   1.000
_cell.length_c   1.000
_cell.angle_alpha   90.00
_cell.angle_beta   90.00
_cell.angle_gamma   90.00
#
_symmetry.space_group_name_H-M   'P 1'
#
loop_
_entity.id
_entity.type
_entity.pdbx_description
1 polymer ?
#
loop_
_entity_poly.entity_id
_entity_poly.type
_entity_poly.pdbx_seq_one_letter_code
_entity_poly.pdbx_strand_id
1 'polypeptide(L)' 'MRRLFKKGERVRSKIDGKVVEVLKYIKNNFVEVKWFDLETKEIHTNKIKEDKLSKAA' A
#
# COMPACT_ATOMS: atom_id res chain seq x y z
N MET A 1 -2.14 -11.16 -14.79
CA MET A 1 -2.47 -9.96 -13.99
C MET A 1 -1.20 -9.12 -13.88
N ARG A 2 -1.16 -7.96 -14.55
CA ARG A 2 0.00 -7.07 -14.48
C ARG A 2 0.05 -6.47 -13.08
N ARG A 3 1.20 -6.56 -12.40
CA ARG A 3 1.42 -5.95 -11.09
C ARG A 3 2.11 -4.61 -11.30
N LEU A 4 1.50 -3.51 -10.84
CA LEU A 4 2.08 -2.17 -10.94
C LEU A 4 3.19 -1.93 -9.92
N PHE A 5 3.15 -2.64 -8.80
CA PHE A 5 4.07 -2.51 -7.67
C PHE A 5 4.71 -3.86 -7.31
N LYS A 6 5.86 -3.82 -6.66
CA LYS A 6 6.57 -5.00 -6.13
C LYS A 6 6.33 -5.12 -4.63
N LYS A 7 6.44 -6.34 -4.09
CA LYS A 7 6.48 -6.56 -2.64
C LYS A 7 7.68 -5.83 -2.05
N GLY A 8 7.48 -5.13 -0.94
CA GLY A 8 8.47 -4.26 -0.29
C GLY A 8 8.59 -2.86 -0.92
N GLU A 9 7.90 -2.58 -2.03
CA GLU A 9 7.90 -1.25 -2.63
C GLU A 9 7.10 -0.27 -1.76
N ARG A 10 7.65 0.92 -1.55
CA ARG A 10 6.97 2.02 -0.86
C ARG A 10 6.17 2.81 -1.89
N VAL A 11 4.88 2.90 -1.66
CA VAL A 11 3.91 3.54 -2.55
C VAL A 11 3.11 4.56 -1.77
N ARG A 12 2.57 5.56 -2.46
CA ARG A 12 1.72 6.57 -1.84
C ARG A 12 0.25 6.23 -2.08
N SER A 13 -0.50 6.17 -0.99
CA SER A 13 -1.96 6.07 -1.03
C SER A 13 -2.56 7.39 -1.50
N LYS A 14 -3.44 7.34 -2.51
CA LYS A 14 -4.18 8.51 -3.01
C LYS A 14 -5.38 8.87 -2.12
N ILE A 15 -5.75 8.01 -1.18
CA ILE A 15 -6.92 8.20 -0.30
C ILE A 15 -6.59 9.22 0.79
N ASP A 16 -5.44 9.05 1.43
CA ASP A 16 -5.01 9.79 2.62
C ASP A 16 -3.63 10.43 2.44
N GLY A 17 -2.98 10.22 1.29
CA GLY A 17 -1.65 10.77 1.00
C GLY A 17 -0.50 10.08 1.74
N LYS A 18 -0.78 9.05 2.56
CA LYS A 18 0.23 8.34 3.37
C LYS A 18 1.12 7.46 2.50
N VAL A 19 2.37 7.29 2.94
CA VAL A 19 3.32 6.35 2.32
C VAL A 19 3.17 5.01 3.01
N VAL A 20 2.89 3.97 2.22
CA VAL A 20 2.63 2.60 2.67
C VAL A 20 3.56 1.62 1.95
N GLU A 21 3.90 0.50 2.59
CA GLU A 21 4.72 -0.56 2.02
C GLU A 21 3.83 -1.69 1.48
N VAL A 22 4.07 -2.14 0.26
CA VAL A 22 3.33 -3.24 -0.37
C VAL A 22 3.76 -4.59 0.21
N LEU A 23 2.80 -5.35 0.75
CA LEU A 23 3.04 -6.69 1.30
C LEU A 23 2.77 -7.80 0.28
N LYS A 24 1.58 -7.79 -0.33
CA LYS A 24 1.21 -8.79 -1.34
C LYS A 24 0.07 -8.31 -2.22
N TYR A 25 -0.02 -8.95 -3.37
CA TYR A 25 -1.18 -8.85 -4.25
C TYR A 25 -2.24 -9.88 -3.86
N ILE A 26 -3.48 -9.43 -3.88
CA ILE A 26 -4.69 -10.23 -3.67
C ILE A 26 -5.46 -10.25 -5.01
N LYS A 27 -6.46 -11.13 -5.12
CA LYS A 27 -7.39 -11.16 -6.25
C LYS A 27 -8.07 -9.79 -6.46
N ASN A 28 -8.57 -9.56 -7.67
CA ASN A 28 -9.28 -8.33 -8.06
C ASN A 28 -8.45 -7.04 -7.92
N ASN A 29 -7.14 -7.12 -8.18
CA ASN A 29 -6.21 -5.98 -8.11
C ASN A 29 -6.19 -5.29 -6.73
N PHE A 30 -6.49 -6.03 -5.66
CA PHE A 30 -6.27 -5.55 -4.30
C PHE A 30 -4.81 -5.77 -3.91
N VAL A 31 -4.27 -4.81 -3.18
CA VAL A 31 -2.91 -4.81 -2.66
C VAL A 31 -3.01 -4.69 -1.15
N GLU A 32 -2.44 -5.66 -0.45
CA GLU A 32 -2.25 -5.53 0.99
C GLU A 32 -1.03 -4.65 1.23
N VAL A 33 -1.21 -3.62 2.04
CA VAL A 33 -0.18 -2.66 2.40
C VAL A 33 -0.08 -2.56 3.90
N LYS A 34 1.09 -2.15 4.40
CA LYS A 34 1.28 -1.75 5.79
C LYS A 34 1.85 -0.35 5.89
N TRP A 35 1.59 0.32 7.00
CA TRP A 35 2.33 1.51 7.39
C TRP A 35 2.54 1.50 8.88
N PHE A 36 3.57 2.22 9.30
CA PHE A 36 3.81 2.50 10.69
C PHE A 36 3.10 3.81 11.05
N ASP A 37 2.24 3.76 12.06
CA ASP A 37 1.59 4.95 12.58
C ASP A 37 2.47 5.54 13.69
N LEU A 38 2.80 6.83 13.56
CA LEU A 38 3.69 7.52 14.48
C LEU A 38 2.98 7.90 15.79
N GLU A 39 1.65 8.02 15.76
CA GLU A 39 0.85 8.41 16.93
C GLU A 39 0.66 7.22 17.87
N THR A 40 0.15 6.11 17.32
CA THR A 40 -0.11 4.88 18.09
C THR A 40 1.15 4.02 18.26
N LYS A 41 2.20 4.27 17.47
CA LYS A 41 3.44 3.47 17.41
C LYS A 41 3.19 2.01 17.00
N GLU A 42 2.14 1.78 16.22
CA GLU A 42 1.73 0.45 15.77
C GLU A 42 1.86 0.28 14.25
N ILE A 43 1.97 -0.97 13.80
CA ILE A 43 1.93 -1.31 12.38
C ILE A 43 0.49 -1.63 12.00
N HIS A 44 -0.08 -0.81 11.13
CA HIS A 44 -1.39 -1.08 10.56
C HIS A 44 -1.26 -1.78 9.22
N THR A 45 -2.19 -2.69 8.92
CA THR A 45 -2.32 -3.33 7.62
C THR A 45 -3.68 -3.01 7.02
N ASN A 46 -3.73 -2.80 5.70
CA ASN A 46 -4.98 -2.53 5.00
C ASN A 46 -4.94 -3.12 3.58
N LYS A 47 -6.12 -3.33 3.00
CA LYS A 47 -6.30 -3.82 1.64
C LYS A 47 -6.84 -2.69 0.77
N ILE A 48 -5.99 -2.18 -0.12
CA ILE A 48 -6.31 -1.04 -0.97
C ILE A 48 -6.31 -1.52 -2.43
N LYS A 49 -7.24 -1.02 -3.24
CA LYS A 49 -7.21 -1.29 -4.68
C LYS A 49 -5.99 -0.62 -5.33
N GLU A 50 -5.37 -1.31 -6.28
CA GLU A 50 -4.15 -0.86 -6.94
C GLU A 50 -4.27 0.52 -7.61
N ASP A 51 -5.45 0.86 -8.14
CA ASP A 51 -5.77 2.15 -8.78
C ASP A 51 -5.66 3.36 -7.82
N LYS A 52 -5.91 3.11 -6.53
CA LYS A 52 -5.81 4.09 -5.45
C LYS A 52 -4.39 4.24 -4.90
N LEU A 53 -3.41 3.54 -5.46
CA LEU A 53 -2.00 3.67 -5.12
C LEU A 53 -1.25 4.41 -6.24
N SER A 54 -0.14 5.04 -5.87
CA SER A 54 0.78 5.72 -6.79
C SER A 54 2.21 5.39 -6.39
N LYS A 55 3.13 5.33 -7.36
CA LYS A 55 4.56 5.22 -7.01
C LYS A 55 4.94 6.47 -6.22
N ALA A 56 5.52 6.27 -5.04
CA ALA A 56 6.19 7.35 -4.35
C ALA A 56 7.42 7.71 -5.21
N ALA A 57 7.46 8.94 -5.71
CA ALA A 57 8.61 9.48 -6.43
C ALA A 57 9.78 9.71 -5.47
#